data_AF-A0A6N9VMV0-F1
#
_entry.id   AF-A0A6N9VMV0-F1
#
_cell.length_a   1.000
_cell.length_b   1.000
_cell.length_c   1.000
_cell.angle_alpha   90.00
_cell.angle_beta   90.00
_cell.angle_gamma   90.00
#
_symmetry.space_group_name_H-M   'P 1'
#
loop_
_entity.id
_entity.type
_entity.pdbx_description
1 polymer ?
#
loop_
_entity_poly.entity_id
_entity_poly.type
_entity_poly.pdbx_seq_one_letter_code
_entity_poly.pdbx_strand_id
1 'polypeptide(L)'
;CCALLLTACGQNSTGGSKEEKGEKKQTIGVAMPTKSSERWIADGRNMTKILEKAGYRTSLQYGEDDPDQQVAQIENMITQGVDALVIAAINGEALS
;
A
#
# COMPACT_ATOMS: atom_id res chain seq x y z
N CYS A 1 -45.25 -38.96 8.97
CA CYS A 1 -45.03 -37.60 9.48
C CYS A 1 -44.09 -36.85 8.54
N CYS A 2 -44.54 -35.67 8.09
CA CYS A 2 -43.85 -34.48 7.61
C CYS A 2 -42.55 -34.60 6.79
N ALA A 3 -42.32 -33.90 5.69
CA ALA A 3 -43.14 -33.08 4.80
C ALA A 3 -42.24 -32.84 3.57
N LEU A 4 -42.77 -32.99 2.36
CA LEU A 4 -42.11 -32.56 1.12
C LEU A 4 -42.37 -31.06 0.95
N LEU A 5 -41.31 -30.26 0.90
CA LEU A 5 -41.38 -28.86 0.49
C LEU A 5 -40.70 -28.69 -0.88
N LEU A 6 -41.54 -28.60 -1.90
CA LEU A 6 -41.30 -28.03 -3.24
C LEU A 6 -41.99 -26.64 -3.20
N THR A 7 -41.54 -25.51 -3.74
CA THR A 7 -40.49 -25.12 -4.69
C THR A 7 -40.33 -23.60 -4.54
N ALA A 8 -39.14 -23.04 -4.72
CA ALA A 8 -39.02 -21.64 -5.13
C ALA A 8 -38.14 -21.59 -6.39
N CYS A 9 -38.76 -21.19 -7.51
CA CYS A 9 -38.11 -20.93 -8.78
C CYS A 9 -37.11 -19.78 -8.63
N GLY A 10 -35.88 -20.01 -9.06
CA GLY A 10 -34.81 -19.01 -9.10
C GLY A 10 -33.70 -19.50 -10.00
N GLN A 11 -33.97 -19.53 -11.30
CA GLN A 11 -33.00 -19.88 -12.33
C GLN A 11 -32.06 -18.70 -12.52
N ASN A 12 -30.83 -18.78 -12.01
CA ASN A 12 -29.68 -18.14 -12.66
C ASN A 12 -28.37 -18.86 -12.30
N SER A 13 -27.68 -19.31 -13.33
CA SER A 13 -26.36 -19.93 -13.31
C SER A 13 -25.32 -19.04 -12.65
N THR A 14 -24.68 -19.48 -11.58
CA THR A 14 -23.26 -19.21 -11.28
C THR A 14 -22.85 -20.22 -10.20
N GLY A 15 -22.04 -21.23 -10.50
CA GLY A 15 -20.61 -20.99 -10.63
C GLY A 15 -20.08 -20.52 -9.27
N GLY A 16 -20.19 -21.35 -8.23
CA GLY A 16 -19.50 -21.16 -6.97
C GLY A 16 -18.00 -21.43 -7.15
N SER A 17 -17.38 -20.70 -8.07
CA SER A 17 -15.94 -20.55 -8.12
C SER A 17 -15.58 -19.95 -6.78
N LYS A 18 -14.84 -20.71 -5.99
CA LYS A 18 -13.97 -20.18 -4.96
C LYS A 18 -13.10 -19.14 -5.67
N GLU A 19 -13.53 -17.89 -5.68
CA GLU A 19 -12.67 -16.76 -6.02
C GLU A 19 -11.60 -16.76 -4.93
N GLU A 20 -10.52 -17.49 -5.19
CA GLU A 20 -9.22 -17.06 -4.73
C GLU A 20 -8.97 -15.73 -5.43
N LYS A 21 -9.58 -14.65 -4.90
CA LYS A 21 -9.03 -13.31 -5.05
C LYS A 21 -7.62 -13.43 -4.49
N GLY A 22 -6.65 -13.69 -5.36
CA GLY A 22 -5.25 -13.55 -5.01
C GLY A 22 -5.13 -12.20 -4.34
N GLU A 23 -4.86 -12.21 -3.03
CA GLU A 23 -4.90 -11.00 -2.22
C GLU A 23 -3.94 -10.00 -2.86
N LYS A 24 -4.50 -8.93 -3.45
CA LYS A 24 -3.68 -7.83 -3.96
C LYS A 24 -3.00 -7.24 -2.74
N LYS A 25 -1.71 -7.53 -2.58
CA LYS A 25 -0.89 -6.94 -1.52
C LYS A 25 -1.00 -5.42 -1.64
N GLN A 26 -1.55 -4.78 -0.61
CA GLN A 26 -1.59 -3.33 -0.51
C GLN A 26 -0.15 -2.79 -0.56
N THR A 27 0.02 -1.64 -1.18
CA THR A 27 1.32 -1.00 -1.38
C THR A 27 1.45 0.22 -0.49
N ILE A 28 2.55 0.32 0.25
CA ILE A 28 2.85 1.45 1.12
C ILE A 28 4.01 2.24 0.53
N GLY A 29 3.80 3.51 0.23
CA GLY A 29 4.87 4.43 -0.14
C GLY A 29 5.63 4.91 1.10
N VAL A 30 6.95 4.94 1.02
CA VAL A 30 7.85 5.36 2.09
C VAL A 30 8.77 6.44 1.54
N ALA A 31 8.61 7.67 2.01
CA ALA A 31 9.41 8.82 1.61
C ALA A 31 10.36 9.22 2.75
N MET A 32 11.67 9.12 2.50
CA MET A 32 12.73 9.44 3.45
C MET A 32 13.47 10.72 3.03
N PRO A 33 14.16 11.43 3.95
CA PRO A 33 14.78 12.71 3.62
C PRO A 33 15.96 12.57 2.67
N THR A 34 16.91 11.66 2.93
CA THR A 34 18.22 11.66 2.26
C THR A 34 18.96 10.34 2.38
N LYS A 35 19.86 10.06 1.44
CA LYS A 35 20.82 8.93 1.53
C LYS A 35 22.16 9.33 2.14
N SER A 36 22.39 10.62 2.43
CA SER A 36 23.62 11.09 3.06
C SER A 36 23.74 10.69 4.54
N SER A 37 22.62 10.32 5.16
CA SER A 37 22.53 9.96 6.58
C SER A 37 22.32 8.47 6.76
N GLU A 38 23.26 7.81 7.45
CA GLU A 38 23.13 6.39 7.82
C GLU A 38 21.84 6.11 8.59
N ARG A 39 21.40 7.07 9.42
CA ARG A 39 20.15 6.99 10.16
C ARG A 39 18.96 6.81 9.22
N TRP A 40 18.83 7.66 8.20
CA TRP A 40 17.70 7.61 7.27
C TRP A 40 17.74 6.40 6.35
N ILE A 41 18.95 5.96 5.97
CA ILE A 41 19.12 4.71 5.24
C ILE A 41 18.67 3.52 6.10
N ALA A 42 19.07 3.48 7.38
CA ALA A 42 18.69 2.42 8.30
C ALA A 42 17.17 2.40 8.54
N ASP A 43 16.57 3.55 8.82
CA ASP A 43 15.13 3.69 9.04
C ASP A 43 14.33 3.26 7.81
N GLY A 44 14.70 3.72 6.61
CA GLY A 44 14.06 3.33 5.36
C GLY A 44 14.11 1.82 5.11
N ARG A 45 15.29 1.19 5.26
CA ARG A 45 15.45 -0.27 5.11
C ARG A 45 14.66 -1.06 6.15
N ASN A 46 14.69 -0.62 7.42
CA ASN A 46 13.98 -1.30 8.49
C ASN A 46 12.47 -1.23 8.30
N MET A 47 11.95 -0.07 7.89
CA MET A 47 10.53 0.11 7.59
C MET A 47 10.09 -0.80 6.45
N THR A 48 10.80 -0.78 5.31
CA THR A 48 10.54 -1.68 4.19
C THR A 48 10.50 -3.14 4.61
N LYS A 49 11.50 -3.59 5.38
CA LYS A 49 11.58 -4.98 5.86
C LYS A 49 10.40 -5.37 6.75
N ILE A 50 9.97 -4.47 7.65
CA ILE A 50 8.84 -4.73 8.56
C ILE A 50 7.54 -4.83 7.78
N LEU A 51 7.31 -3.89 6.85
CA LEU A 51 6.10 -3.84 6.03
C LEU A 51 6.00 -5.04 5.08
N GLU A 52 7.11 -5.43 4.45
CA GLU A 52 7.16 -6.62 3.59
C GLU A 52 6.91 -7.90 4.39
N LYS A 53 7.48 -8.01 5.61
CA LYS A 53 7.21 -9.13 6.52
C LYS A 53 5.73 -9.18 6.95
N ALA A 54 5.07 -8.03 7.04
CA ALA A 54 3.64 -7.94 7.33
C ALA A 54 2.74 -8.22 6.12
N GLY A 55 3.31 -8.48 4.93
CA GLY A 55 2.57 -8.85 3.73
C GLY A 55 2.30 -7.71 2.75
N TYR A 56 2.78 -6.50 3.02
CA TYR A 56 2.64 -5.35 2.13
C TYR A 56 3.69 -5.31 1.03
N ARG A 57 3.39 -4.62 -0.07
CA ARG A 57 4.41 -4.12 -1.01
C ARG A 57 4.90 -2.77 -0.52
N THR A 58 6.12 -2.38 -0.86
CA THR A 58 6.65 -1.06 -0.51
C THR A 58 7.27 -0.34 -1.70
N SER A 59 7.21 0.99 -1.67
CA SER A 59 7.91 1.89 -2.60
C SER A 59 8.73 2.88 -1.78
N LEU A 60 10.04 2.67 -1.70
CA LEU A 60 10.95 3.50 -0.91
C LEU A 60 11.65 4.54 -1.80
N GLN A 61 11.49 5.82 -1.49
CA GLN A 61 12.14 6.93 -2.17
C GLN A 61 12.84 7.86 -1.16
N TYR A 62 13.83 8.61 -1.64
CA TYR A 62 14.62 9.55 -0.86
C TYR A 62 14.63 10.92 -1.54
N GLY A 63 14.29 11.96 -0.78
CA GLY A 63 14.19 13.35 -1.28
C GLY A 63 15.52 14.05 -1.50
N GLU A 64 16.63 13.47 -1.04
CA GLU A 64 17.99 14.06 -1.08
C GLU A 64 18.06 15.47 -0.45
N ASP A 65 17.38 15.66 0.69
CA ASP A 65 17.29 16.92 1.43
C ASP A 65 16.65 18.08 0.64
N ASP A 66 15.96 17.79 -0.46
CA ASP A 66 15.19 18.72 -1.28
C ASP A 66 13.66 18.54 -1.05
N PRO A 67 12.96 19.54 -0.47
CA PRO A 67 11.52 19.51 -0.26
C PRO A 67 10.70 19.38 -1.56
N ASP A 68 11.08 20.07 -2.63
CA ASP A 68 10.33 20.06 -3.89
C ASP A 68 10.44 18.69 -4.55
N GLN A 69 11.64 18.09 -4.49
CA GLN A 69 11.84 16.71 -4.91
C GLN A 69 10.99 15.74 -4.08
N GLN A 70 10.95 15.90 -2.76
CA GLN A 70 10.14 15.02 -1.90
C GLN A 70 8.64 15.13 -2.20
N VAL A 71 8.12 16.33 -2.46
CA VAL A 71 6.72 16.53 -2.88
C VAL A 71 6.45 15.81 -4.21
N ALA A 72 7.29 16.01 -5.23
CA ALA A 72 7.12 15.35 -6.52
C ALA A 72 7.17 13.81 -6.41
N GLN A 73 8.01 13.27 -5.54
CA GLN A 73 8.05 11.83 -5.26
C GLN A 73 6.75 11.32 -4.64
N ILE A 74 6.19 12.07 -3.68
CA ILE A 74 4.91 11.75 -3.03
C ILE A 74 3.77 11.79 -4.04
N GLU A 75 3.69 12.83 -4.89
CA GLU A 75 2.69 12.93 -5.95
C GLU A 75 2.77 11.74 -6.92
N ASN A 76 3.98 11.30 -7.26
CA ASN A 76 4.19 10.12 -8.08
C ASN A 76 3.70 8.83 -7.38
N MET A 77 3.93 8.68 -6.08
CA MET A 77 3.40 7.54 -5.31
C MET A 77 1.86 7.54 -5.27
N ILE A 78 1.24 8.72 -5.08
CA ILE A 78 -0.21 8.88 -5.12
C ILE A 78 -0.74 8.48 -6.50
N THR A 79 -0.11 8.98 -7.57
CA THR A 79 -0.46 8.65 -8.95
C THR A 79 -0.33 7.14 -9.24
N GLN A 80 0.67 6.48 -8.66
CA GLN A 80 0.86 5.02 -8.74
C GLN A 80 -0.16 4.23 -7.91
N GLY A 81 -0.97 4.90 -7.08
CA GLY A 81 -2.03 4.26 -6.30
C GLY A 81 -1.53 3.50 -5.08
N VAL A 82 -0.53 4.02 -4.36
CA VAL A 82 -0.19 3.46 -3.03
C VAL A 82 -1.39 3.60 -2.08
N ASP A 83 -1.62 2.57 -1.27
CA ASP A 83 -2.75 2.51 -0.32
C ASP A 83 -2.49 3.33 0.95
N ALA A 84 -1.22 3.57 1.29
CA ALA A 84 -0.80 4.42 2.41
C ALA A 84 0.57 5.04 2.15
N LEU A 85 0.86 6.14 2.87
CA LEU A 85 2.13 6.86 2.82
C LEU A 85 2.73 6.97 4.22
N VAL A 86 4.03 6.70 4.31
CA VAL A 86 4.88 6.97 5.48
C VAL A 86 5.91 8.01 5.06
N ILE A 87 5.88 9.18 5.68
CA ILE A 87 6.70 10.32 5.27
C ILE A 87 7.55 10.78 6.46
N ALA A 88 8.86 10.70 6.31
CA ALA A 88 9.80 11.47 7.12
C ALA A 88 10.06 12.78 6.38
N ALA A 89 9.32 13.83 6.76
CA ALA A 89 9.32 15.10 6.05
C ALA A 89 10.64 15.85 6.20
N ILE A 90 11.14 16.41 5.11
CA ILE A 90 12.24 17.40 5.10
C ILE A 90 11.69 18.74 5.60
N ASN A 91 10.56 19.18 5.05
CA ASN A 91 9.81 20.35 5.48
C ASN A 91 8.32 20.01 5.54
N GLY A 92 7.72 20.09 6.73
CA GLY A 92 6.30 19.79 6.93
C GLY A 92 5.35 20.85 6.34
N GLU A 93 5.78 22.10 6.19
CA GLU A 93 4.97 23.17 5.57
C GLU A 93 4.77 22.93 4.07
N ALA A 94 5.72 22.25 3.42
CA ALA A 94 5.59 21.90 2.01
C ALA A 94 4.53 20.79 1.76
N LEU A 95 3.99 20.17 2.82
CA LEU A 95 3.06 19.05 2.76
C LEU A 95 1.65 19.39 3.28
N SER A 96 1.39 20.63 3.69
CA SER A 96 0.13 21.07 4.31
C SER A 96 -0.89 21.62 3.34
#